data_AF-X1NJC2-F1
#
_entry.id   AF-X1NJC2-F1
#
_cell.length_a   1.000
_cell.length_b   1.000
_cell.length_c   1.000
_cell.angle_alpha   90.00
_cell.angle_beta   90.00
_cell.angle_gamma   90.00
#
_symmetry.space_group_name_H-M   'P 1'
#
loop_
_entity.id
_entity.type
_entity.pdbx_description
1 polymer ?
#
loop_
_entity_poly.entity_id
_entity_poly.type
_entity_poly.pdbx_seq_one_letter_code
_entity_poly.pdbx_strand_id
1 'polypeptide(L)'
;MVKVAHKPPSRVRYEQSHPTMSCRLDKVTHDLLEQRLEDLGGVSFADFVKDSLGLLQLKMPDVKEIKATARGKGYNQARTEYRIWYLCAVCREPIYMLPNSDGHKAMIGYMKEHGWGHASCHEH
;
A
#
# COMPACT_ATOMS: atom_id res chain seq x y z
N MET A 1 -30.47 10.26 -51.20
CA MET A 1 -31.07 9.39 -50.16
C MET A 1 -30.02 8.38 -49.73
N VAL A 2 -29.53 8.45 -48.50
CA VAL A 2 -28.59 7.47 -47.95
C VAL A 2 -29.34 6.15 -47.80
N LYS A 3 -28.97 5.11 -48.56
CA LYS A 3 -29.56 3.77 -48.40
C LYS A 3 -29.23 3.29 -46.98
N VAL A 4 -30.25 3.11 -46.15
CA VAL A 4 -30.09 2.47 -44.84
C VAL A 4 -29.67 1.03 -45.10
N ALA A 5 -28.44 0.69 -44.74
CA ALA A 5 -27.95 -0.67 -44.87
C ALA A 5 -28.86 -1.63 -44.11
N HIS A 6 -29.29 -2.72 -44.76
CA HIS A 6 -30.12 -3.73 -44.11
C HIS A 6 -29.34 -4.37 -42.96
N LYS A 7 -29.86 -4.26 -41.74
CA LYS A 7 -29.31 -4.94 -40.56
C LYS A 7 -30.02 -6.28 -40.38
N PRO A 8 -29.27 -7.38 -40.17
CA PRO A 8 -29.88 -8.68 -39.92
C PRO A 8 -30.68 -8.66 -38.59
N PRO A 9 -31.77 -9.44 -38.47
CA PRO A 9 -32.65 -9.42 -37.29
C PRO A 9 -31.92 -9.73 -35.98
N SER A 10 -30.89 -10.60 -36.01
CA SER A 10 -30.06 -10.92 -34.85
C SER A 10 -29.33 -9.69 -34.31
N ARG A 11 -28.79 -8.85 -35.20
CA ARG A 11 -28.10 -7.61 -34.83
C ARG A 11 -29.06 -6.60 -34.22
N VAL A 12 -30.27 -6.49 -34.76
CA VAL A 12 -31.31 -5.60 -34.21
C VAL A 12 -31.69 -6.02 -32.78
N ARG A 13 -31.90 -7.32 -32.54
CA ARG A 13 -32.19 -7.84 -31.18
C ARG A 13 -31.04 -7.57 -30.19
N TYR A 14 -29.80 -7.70 -30.65
CA TYR A 14 -28.63 -7.43 -29.81
C TYR A 14 -28.52 -5.94 -29.45
N GLU A 15 -28.64 -5.03 -30.43
CA GLU A 15 -28.58 -3.58 -30.20
C GLU A 15 -29.71 -3.10 -29.27
N GLN A 16 -30.90 -3.72 -29.32
CA GLN A 16 -32.01 -3.42 -28.40
C GLN A 16 -31.76 -3.88 -26.96
N SER A 17 -31.10 -5.03 -26.78
CA SER A 17 -30.78 -5.57 -25.44
C SER A 17 -29.50 -4.99 -24.85
N HIS A 18 -28.61 -4.44 -25.69
CA HIS A 18 -27.31 -3.88 -25.31
C HIS A 18 -27.13 -2.50 -25.94
N PRO A 19 -27.88 -1.48 -25.48
CA PRO A 19 -27.80 -0.14 -26.06
C PRO A 19 -26.39 0.45 -25.89
N THR A 20 -25.81 0.96 -26.98
CA THR A 20 -24.50 1.65 -26.94
C THR A 20 -24.65 3.03 -26.34
N MET A 21 -23.87 3.33 -25.30
CA MET A 21 -23.64 4.69 -24.81
C MET A 21 -22.27 5.16 -25.29
N SER A 22 -22.21 6.37 -25.85
CA SER A 22 -20.97 7.03 -26.25
C SER A 22 -21.01 8.49 -25.83
N CYS A 23 -20.00 8.95 -25.10
CA CYS A 23 -19.80 10.36 -24.77
C CYS A 23 -18.54 10.89 -25.46
N ARG A 24 -18.57 12.16 -25.87
CA ARG A 24 -17.35 12.86 -26.32
C ARG A 24 -16.77 13.59 -25.13
N LEU A 25 -15.50 13.37 -24.86
CA LEU A 25 -14.74 14.04 -23.81
C LEU A 25 -13.72 14.97 -24.48
N ASP A 26 -13.34 16.04 -23.80
CA ASP A 26 -12.10 16.74 -24.15
C ASP A 26 -10.90 15.83 -23.88
N LYS A 27 -9.79 16.12 -24.56
CA LYS A 27 -8.59 15.28 -24.49
C LYS A 27 -8.03 15.19 -23.07
N VAL A 28 -8.07 16.28 -22.30
CA VAL A 28 -7.52 16.32 -20.94
C VAL A 28 -8.32 15.40 -20.02
N THR A 29 -9.65 15.46 -20.10
CA THR A 29 -10.53 14.58 -19.31
C THR A 29 -10.40 13.12 -19.72
N HIS A 30 -10.23 12.83 -21.02
CA HIS A 30 -10.00 11.47 -21.49
C HIS A 30 -8.68 10.89 -20.95
N ASP A 31 -7.58 11.64 -21.08
CA ASP A 31 -6.26 11.22 -20.62
C ASP A 31 -6.24 11.01 -19.09
N LEU A 32 -6.92 11.88 -18.33
CA LEU A 32 -7.08 11.74 -16.88
C LEU A 32 -7.85 10.47 -16.50
N LEU A 33 -8.91 10.15 -17.26
CA LEU A 33 -9.71 8.95 -17.02
C LEU A 33 -8.91 7.68 -17.33
N GLU A 34 -8.13 7.66 -18.41
CA GLU A 34 -7.23 6.54 -18.72
C GLU A 34 -6.22 6.29 -17.60
N GLN A 35 -5.52 7.34 -17.14
CA GLN A 35 -4.57 7.22 -16.02
C GLN A 35 -5.22 6.66 -14.76
N ARG A 36 -6.43 7.12 -14.45
CA ARG A 36 -7.16 6.63 -13.27
C ARG A 36 -7.50 5.14 -13.38
N LEU A 37 -7.85 4.67 -14.57
CA LEU A 37 -8.15 3.26 -14.82
C LEU A 37 -6.91 2.37 -14.71
N GLU A 38 -5.75 2.86 -15.14
CA GLU A 38 -4.46 2.20 -14.94
C GLU A 38 -4.10 2.09 -13.46
N ASP A 39 -4.23 3.17 -12.69
CA ASP A 39 -3.97 3.20 -11.25
C ASP A 39 -4.81 2.20 -10.45
N LEU A 40 -6.04 1.93 -10.92
CA LEU A 40 -6.95 0.95 -10.33
C LEU A 40 -6.61 -0.50 -10.70
N GLY A 41 -5.51 -0.74 -11.43
CA GLY A 41 -5.04 -2.06 -11.84
C GLY A 41 -5.40 -2.41 -13.28
N GLY A 42 -5.57 -1.42 -14.17
CA GLY A 42 -5.87 -1.64 -15.58
C GLY A 42 -7.32 -2.03 -15.84
N VAL A 43 -8.26 -1.33 -15.19
CA VAL A 43 -9.70 -1.60 -15.29
C VAL A 43 -10.25 -1.10 -16.64
N SER A 44 -11.16 -1.85 -17.26
CA SER A 44 -11.82 -1.39 -18.48
C SER A 44 -12.86 -0.28 -18.18
N PHE A 45 -13.08 0.65 -19.12
CA PHE A 45 -14.14 1.66 -18.99
C PHE A 45 -15.51 1.04 -18.68
N ALA A 46 -15.83 -0.09 -19.30
CA ALA A 46 -17.10 -0.78 -19.09
C ALA A 46 -17.23 -1.31 -17.65
N ASP A 47 -16.16 -1.85 -17.10
CA ASP A 47 -16.15 -2.38 -15.74
C ASP A 47 -16.18 -1.25 -14.71
N PHE A 48 -15.49 -0.13 -14.97
CA PHE A 48 -15.59 1.07 -14.15
C PHE A 48 -17.01 1.63 -14.11
N VAL A 49 -17.71 1.68 -15.25
CA VAL A 49 -19.12 2.12 -15.28
C VAL A 49 -20.01 1.13 -14.53
N LYS A 50 -19.83 -0.18 -14.72
CA LYS A 50 -20.61 -1.19 -13.97
C LYS A 50 -20.36 -1.13 -12.46
N ASP A 51 -19.13 -0.84 -12.06
CA ASP A 51 -18.75 -0.63 -10.66
C ASP A 51 -19.43 0.61 -10.06
N SER A 52 -19.46 1.72 -10.82
CA SER A 52 -20.17 2.94 -10.39
C SER A 52 -21.68 2.72 -10.19
N LEU A 53 -22.25 1.73 -10.89
CA LEU A 53 -23.64 1.30 -10.76
C LEU A 53 -23.85 0.21 -9.70
N GLY A 54 -22.78 -0.23 -9.02
CA GLY A 54 -22.82 -1.30 -8.02
C GLY A 54 -23.05 -2.70 -8.59
N LEU A 55 -22.95 -2.88 -9.91
CA LEU A 55 -23.15 -4.16 -10.60
C LEU A 55 -21.88 -5.03 -10.61
N LEU A 56 -20.73 -4.39 -10.49
CA LEU A 56 -19.44 -5.02 -10.28
C LEU A 56 -18.89 -4.45 -8.97
N GLN A 57 -18.21 -5.25 -8.15
CA GLN A 57 -17.35 -4.72 -7.09
C GLN A 57 -15.93 -4.92 -7.57
N LEU A 58 -15.34 -3.87 -8.14
CA LEU A 58 -13.90 -3.85 -8.37
C LEU A 58 -13.25 -3.99 -7.00
N LYS A 59 -12.40 -5.00 -6.86
CA LYS A 59 -11.53 -5.14 -5.69
C LYS A 59 -10.50 -4.03 -5.75
N MET A 60 -10.90 -2.80 -5.41
CA MET A 60 -9.95 -1.76 -5.13
C MET A 60 -9.05 -2.29 -4.02
N PRO A 61 -7.72 -2.23 -4.18
CA PRO A 61 -6.83 -2.66 -3.12
C PRO A 61 -7.19 -1.92 -1.83
N ASP A 62 -7.46 -2.67 -0.75
CA ASP A 62 -7.77 -2.04 0.54
C ASP A 62 -6.52 -1.30 1.01
N VAL A 63 -6.57 0.03 0.89
CA VAL A 63 -5.51 0.95 1.27
C VAL A 63 -5.10 0.73 2.74
N LYS A 64 -6.03 0.29 3.59
CA LYS A 64 -5.78 0.00 4.99
C LYS A 64 -4.92 -1.25 5.17
N GLU A 65 -5.20 -2.33 4.46
CA GLU A 65 -4.42 -3.56 4.52
C GLU A 65 -3.01 -3.38 3.94
N ILE A 66 -2.88 -2.65 2.83
CA ILE A 66 -1.58 -2.32 2.23
C ILE A 66 -0.73 -1.52 3.21
N LYS A 67 -1.30 -0.47 3.81
CA LYS A 67 -0.60 0.37 4.78
C LYS A 67 -0.20 -0.39 6.04
N ALA A 68 -1.08 -1.26 6.55
CA ALA A 68 -0.79 -2.10 7.70
C ALA A 68 0.36 -3.08 7.41
N THR A 69 0.33 -3.72 6.25
CA THR A 69 1.36 -4.67 5.81
C THR A 69 2.71 -3.98 5.63
N ALA A 70 2.74 -2.83 4.96
CA ALA A 70 3.96 -2.04 4.76
C ALA A 70 4.56 -1.58 6.10
N ARG A 71 3.72 -1.08 7.02
CA ARG A 71 4.14 -0.69 8.37
C ARG A 71 4.72 -1.87 9.15
N GLY A 72 4.07 -3.03 9.11
CA GLY A 72 4.53 -4.25 9.77
C GLY A 72 5.90 -4.72 9.26
N LYS A 73 6.10 -4.70 7.93
CA LYS A 73 7.39 -5.03 7.31
C LYS A 73 8.50 -4.07 7.76
N GLY A 74 8.26 -2.75 7.68
CA GLY A 74 9.24 -1.75 8.12
C GLY A 74 9.59 -1.87 9.60
N TYR A 75 8.59 -2.11 10.46
CA TYR A 75 8.81 -2.32 11.89
C TYR A 75 9.66 -3.56 12.17
N ASN A 76 9.37 -4.70 11.51
CA ASN A 76 10.12 -5.94 11.70
C ASN A 76 11.55 -5.84 11.17
N GLN A 77 11.75 -5.15 10.04
CA GLN A 77 13.08 -4.87 9.52
C GLN A 77 13.90 -4.05 10.52
N ALA A 78 13.34 -2.92 11.00
CA ALA A 78 14.00 -2.08 11.99
C ALA A 78 14.33 -2.85 13.28
N ARG A 79 13.42 -3.73 13.73
CA ARG A 79 13.64 -4.59 14.89
C ARG A 79 14.76 -5.61 14.68
N THR A 80 15.03 -6.01 13.45
CA THR A 80 16.09 -6.98 13.14
C THR A 80 17.45 -6.28 13.05
N GLU A 81 17.51 -5.14 12.37
CA GLU A 81 18.75 -4.41 12.08
C GLU A 81 19.26 -3.60 13.29
N TYR A 82 18.36 -2.99 14.06
CA TYR A 82 18.74 -1.98 15.07
C TYR A 82 18.47 -2.41 16.52
N ARG A 83 17.95 -3.63 16.78
CA ARG A 83 17.71 -4.03 18.18
C ARG A 83 19.03 -4.23 18.92
N ILE A 84 19.06 -3.75 20.15
CA ILE A 84 20.14 -4.02 21.09
C ILE A 84 19.86 -5.38 21.76
N TRP A 85 20.87 -6.23 21.83
CA TRP A 85 20.78 -7.55 22.44
C TRP A 85 22.09 -7.92 23.13
N TYR A 86 22.00 -8.80 24.13
CA TYR A 86 23.15 -9.37 24.83
C TYR A 86 22.86 -10.83 25.19
N LEU A 87 23.89 -11.61 25.50
CA LEU A 87 23.72 -13.03 25.84
C LEU A 87 23.41 -13.20 27.33
N CYS A 88 22.47 -14.09 27.64
CA CYS A 88 22.21 -14.52 29.00
C CYS A 88 23.46 -15.21 29.58
N ALA A 89 23.93 -14.76 30.75
CA ALA A 89 25.08 -15.35 31.41
C ALA A 89 24.88 -16.82 31.83
N VAL A 90 23.63 -17.26 31.96
CA VAL A 90 23.27 -18.62 32.40
C VAL A 90 23.06 -19.56 31.21
N CYS A 91 22.07 -19.27 30.36
CA CYS A 91 21.68 -20.15 29.25
C CYS A 91 22.32 -19.79 27.90
N ARG A 92 23.02 -18.65 27.80
CA ARG A 92 23.62 -18.12 26.55
C ARG A 92 22.62 -17.82 25.43
N GLU A 93 21.33 -17.79 25.72
CA GLU A 93 20.34 -17.32 24.76
C GLU A 93 20.34 -15.79 24.68
N PRO A 94 20.00 -15.20 23.52
CA PRO A 94 19.97 -13.75 23.36
C PRO A 94 18.80 -13.13 24.11
N ILE A 95 19.11 -12.16 24.95
CA ILE A 95 18.15 -11.28 25.62
C ILE A 95 18.01 -10.00 24.79
N TYR A 96 16.78 -9.66 24.45
CA TYR A 96 16.47 -8.46 23.68
C TYR A 96 16.14 -7.31 24.60
N MET A 97 16.86 -6.20 24.44
CA MET A 97 16.66 -5.03 25.27
C MET A 97 15.51 -4.19 24.72
N LEU A 98 14.48 -4.00 25.54
CA LEU A 98 13.37 -3.12 25.22
C LEU A 98 13.68 -1.70 25.70
N PRO A 99 13.41 -0.66 24.89
CA PRO A 99 13.51 0.72 25.35
C PRO A 99 12.73 0.93 26.64
N ASN A 100 13.35 1.63 27.60
CA ASN A 100 12.82 1.94 28.93
C ASN A 100 12.45 0.74 29.83
N SER A 101 12.80 -0.49 29.43
CA SER A 101 12.77 -1.63 30.36
C SER A 101 13.80 -1.48 31.47
N ASP A 102 13.67 -2.27 32.53
CA ASP A 102 14.61 -2.21 33.65
C ASP A 102 16.04 -2.61 33.25
N GLY A 103 16.19 -3.54 32.30
CA GLY A 103 17.49 -3.86 31.69
C GLY A 103 18.09 -2.68 30.91
N HIS A 104 17.27 -1.91 30.20
CA HIS A 104 17.72 -0.70 29.51
C HIS A 104 18.15 0.39 30.50
N LYS A 105 17.41 0.58 31.59
CA LYS A 105 17.78 1.53 32.65
C LYS A 105 19.06 1.12 33.36
N ALA A 106 19.23 -0.17 33.64
CA ALA A 106 20.45 -0.71 34.22
C ALA A 106 21.66 -0.49 33.31
N MET A 107 21.51 -0.69 31.99
CA MET A 107 22.56 -0.39 31.01
C MET A 107 22.94 1.10 31.01
N ILE A 108 21.94 2.00 31.00
CA ILE A 108 22.19 3.45 31.06
C ILE A 108 22.92 3.82 32.36
N GLY A 109 22.47 3.28 33.50
CA GLY A 109 23.10 3.48 34.80
C GLY A 109 24.56 3.03 34.80
N TYR A 110 24.81 1.81 34.31
CA TYR A 110 26.15 1.26 34.18
C TYR A 110 27.07 2.15 33.33
N MET A 111 26.61 2.59 32.16
CA MET A 111 27.38 3.49 31.29
C MET A 111 27.73 4.80 32.00
N LYS A 112 26.77 5.39 32.72
CA LYS A 112 26.99 6.63 33.49
C LYS A 112 28.01 6.43 34.62
N GLU A 113 27.89 5.36 35.39
CA GLU A 113 28.78 5.06 36.53
C GLU A 113 30.22 4.79 36.08
N HIS A 114 30.40 4.18 34.90
CA HIS A 114 31.72 3.86 34.35
C HIS A 114 32.31 4.99 33.51
N GLY A 115 31.72 6.20 33.59
CA GLY A 115 32.23 7.37 32.91
C GLY A 115 32.12 7.31 31.38
N TRP A 116 31.23 6.50 30.81
CA TRP A 116 30.99 6.55 29.37
C TRP A 116 30.36 7.89 29.01
N GLY A 117 30.97 8.59 28.07
CA GLY A 117 30.57 9.94 27.66
C GLY A 117 31.07 10.24 26.26
N HIS A 118 30.64 11.36 25.71
CA HIS A 118 31.14 11.80 24.39
C HIS A 118 32.65 12.04 24.46
N ALA A 119 33.36 11.82 23.35
CA ALA A 119 34.80 12.06 23.27
C ALA A 119 35.17 13.49 23.71
N SER A 120 34.39 14.49 23.28
CA SER A 120 34.57 15.89 23.65
C SER A 120 34.34 16.19 25.14
N CYS A 121 33.63 15.33 25.87
CA CYS A 121 33.46 15.47 27.32
C CYS A 121 34.67 14.93 28.10
N HIS A 122 35.52 14.11 27.44
CA HIS A 122 36.72 13.50 28.03
C HIS A 122 38.02 14.16 27.58
N GLU A 123 37.95 15.06 26.60
CA GLU A 123 39.07 15.91 26.20
C GLU A 123 39.17 17.13 27.14
N HIS A 124 40.12 17.06 28.06
CA HIS A 124 40.64 18.19 28.85
C HIS A 124 42.14 18.32 28.63
#